data_AF-A0A7V5MRL2-F1
#
_entry.id   AF-A0A7V5MRL2-F1
#
_cell.length_a   1.000
_cell.length_b   1.000
_cell.length_c   1.000
_cell.angle_alpha   90.00
_cell.angle_beta   90.00
_cell.angle_gamma   90.00
#
_symmetry.space_group_name_H-M   'P 1'
#
loop_
_entity.id
_entity.type
_entity.pdbx_description
1 polymer ?
#
loop_
_entity_poly.entity_id
_entity_poly.type
_entity_poly.pdbx_seq_one_letter_code
_entity_poly.pdbx_strand_id
1 'polypeptide(L)' 'MNEAAAFTLVQKIAVWTVPVLLAITVHEVAHGYVARLFGDRTAAMQGRLTLNPLK' A
#
# COMPACT_ATOMS: atom_id res chain seq x y z
N MET A 1 31.35 -12.68 -21.20
CA MET A 1 30.96 -11.98 -19.95
C MET A 1 29.47 -11.77 -20.06
N ASN A 2 28.68 -12.50 -19.27
CA ASN A 2 27.22 -12.52 -19.40
C ASN A 2 26.66 -11.11 -19.16
N GLU A 3 26.10 -10.52 -20.20
CA GLU A 3 25.11 -9.47 -20.09
C GLU A 3 23.89 -10.10 -19.39
N ALA A 4 23.89 -10.08 -18.06
CA ALA A 4 22.71 -10.42 -17.29
C ALA A 4 21.61 -9.47 -17.76
N ALA A 5 20.55 -10.02 -18.35
CA ALA A 5 19.41 -9.26 -18.86
C ALA A 5 18.90 -8.30 -17.76
N ALA A 6 19.31 -7.04 -17.84
CA ALA A 6 18.90 -6.03 -16.89
C ALA A 6 17.41 -5.74 -17.13
N PHE A 7 16.61 -5.77 -16.07
CA PHE A 7 15.19 -5.41 -16.18
C PHE A 7 15.07 -4.00 -16.76
N THR A 8 14.21 -3.86 -17.77
CA THR A 8 13.81 -2.57 -18.31
C THR A 8 13.14 -1.74 -17.22
N LEU A 9 13.12 -0.42 -17.37
CA LEU A 9 12.45 0.48 -16.42
C LEU A 9 10.97 0.09 -16.23
N VAL A 10 10.28 -0.25 -17.32
CA VAL A 10 8.88 -0.68 -17.28
C VAL A 10 8.70 -1.95 -16.46
N GLN A 11 9.59 -2.94 -16.63
CA GLN A 11 9.57 -4.18 -15.84
C GLN A 11 9.83 -3.90 -14.36
N LYS A 12 10.79 -3.02 -14.04
CA LYS A 12 11.07 -2.63 -12.65
C LYS A 12 9.84 -1.99 -12.01
N ILE A 13 9.22 -1.03 -12.68
CA ILE A 13 8.01 -0.36 -12.18
C ILE A 13 6.90 -1.40 -11.97
N ALA A 14 6.60 -2.23 -12.97
CA ALA A 14 5.53 -3.22 -12.88
C ALA A 14 5.70 -4.18 -11.69
N VAL A 15 6.93 -4.64 -11.43
CA VAL A 15 7.22 -5.53 -10.30
C VAL A 15 7.12 -4.81 -8.96
N TRP A 16 7.62 -3.59 -8.85
CA TRP A 16 7.64 -2.84 -7.60
C TRP A 16 6.28 -2.23 -7.22
N THR A 17 5.40 -1.96 -8.18
CA THR A 17 4.09 -1.36 -7.91
C THR A 17 3.26 -2.18 -6.92
N VAL A 18 3.24 -3.51 -7.06
CA VAL A 18 2.43 -4.39 -6.19
C VAL A 18 2.83 -4.32 -4.72
N PRO A 19 4.09 -4.61 -4.32
CA PRO A 19 4.50 -4.55 -2.92
C PRO A 19 4.45 -3.13 -2.35
N VAL A 20 4.73 -2.09 -3.16
CA VAL A 20 4.66 -0.69 -2.71
C VAL A 20 3.22 -0.29 -2.39
N LEU A 21 2.26 -0.59 -3.28
CA LEU A 21 0.85 -0.31 -3.03
C LEU A 21 0.34 -1.06 -1.80
N LEU A 22 0.73 -2.32 -1.64
CA LEU A 22 0.38 -3.10 -0.46
C LEU A 22 0.95 -2.49 0.82
N ALA A 23 2.23 -2.11 0.82
CA ALA A 23 2.90 -1.51 1.96
C ALA A 23 2.22 -0.21 2.41
N ILE A 24 1.92 0.68 1.46
CA ILE A 24 1.22 1.94 1.75
C ILE A 24 -0.20 1.66 2.26
N THR A 25 -0.94 0.75 1.62
CA THR A 25 -2.32 0.42 2.02
C THR A 25 -2.37 -0.08 3.46
N VAL A 26 -1.48 -1.02 3.82
CA VAL A 26 -1.42 -1.54 5.19
C VAL A 26 -0.98 -0.45 6.17
N HIS A 27 -0.03 0.41 5.80
CA HIS A 27 0.43 1.52 6.64
C HIS A 27 -0.71 2.48 7.01
N GLU A 28 -1.48 2.92 6.03
CA GLU A 28 -2.60 3.85 6.26
C GLU A 28 -3.75 3.21 7.05
N VAL A 29 -4.07 1.94 6.76
CA VAL A 29 -5.08 1.20 7.54
C VAL A 29 -4.61 1.01 8.98
N ALA A 30 -3.32 0.77 9.22
CA ALA A 30 -2.77 0.66 10.57
C ALA A 30 -2.89 1.98 11.34
N HIS A 31 -2.58 3.12 10.71
CA HIS A 31 -2.79 4.43 11.31
C HIS A 31 -4.25 4.66 11.67
N GLY A 32 -5.17 4.39 10.72
CA GLY A 32 -6.60 4.55 10.98
C GLY A 32 -7.14 3.58 12.03
N TYR A 33 -6.59 2.36 12.11
CA TYR A 33 -6.94 1.39 13.16
C TYR A 33 -6.49 1.88 14.53
N VAL A 34 -5.25 2.36 14.65
CA VAL A 34 -4.70 2.94 15.88
C VAL A 34 -5.51 4.18 16.28
N ALA A 35 -5.77 5.10 15.35
CA ALA A 35 -6.60 6.28 15.58
C ALA A 35 -7.99 5.91 16.15
N ARG A 36 -8.62 4.87 15.60
CA ARG A 36 -9.89 4.33 16.11
C ARG A 36 -9.78 3.82 17.55
N LEU A 37 -8.69 3.14 17.90
CA LEU A 37 -8.45 2.67 19.27
C LEU A 37 -8.29 3.83 20.25
N PHE A 38 -7.69 4.94 19.80
CA PHE A 38 -7.51 6.16 20.60
C PHE A 38 -8.67 7.17 20.49
N GLY A 39 -9.79 6.77 19.88
CA GLY A 39 -11.05 7.53 19.90
C GLY A 39 -11.37 8.33 18.63
N ASP A 40 -10.45 8.47 17.69
CA ASP A 40 -10.74 9.07 16.38
C ASP A 40 -11.38 8.03 15.45
N ARG A 41 -12.69 8.13 15.28
CA ARG A 41 -13.48 7.21 14.45
C ARG A 41 -13.65 7.68 13.01
N THR A 42 -13.02 8.78 12.59
CA THR A 42 -13.27 9.42 11.29
C THR A 42 -13.05 8.46 10.12
N ALA A 43 -11.87 7.83 10.02
CA ALA A 43 -11.55 6.88 8.96
C ALA A 43 -12.45 5.64 8.98
N ALA A 44 -12.83 5.18 10.17
CA ALA A 44 -13.73 4.04 10.34
C ALA A 44 -15.16 4.35 9.89
N MET A 45 -15.70 5.52 10.26
CA MET A 45 -17.04 5.98 9.87
C MET A 45 -17.14 6.25 8.36
N GLN A 46 -16.05 6.66 7.73
CA GLN A 46 -15.96 6.84 6.28
C GLN A 46 -15.74 5.53 5.51
N GLY A 47 -15.61 4.39 6.21
CA GLY A 47 -15.36 3.09 5.57
C GLY A 47 -13.96 2.93 4.96
N ARG A 48 -13.00 3.80 5.35
CA ARG A 48 -11.62 3.83 4.82
C ARG A 48 -10.68 2.80 5.45
N LEU A 49 -11.10 2.10 6.51
CA LEU A 49 -10.34 0.98 7.09
C LEU A 49 -10.52 -0.29 6.22
N THR A 50 -9.89 -0.28 5.04
CA THR A 50 -10.01 -1.33 4.03
C THR A 50 -8.66 -1.61 3.38
N LEU A 51 -8.33 -2.88 3.14
CA LEU A 51 -7.12 -3.29 2.40
C LEU A 51 -7.30 -3.22 0.88
N ASN A 52 -8.43 -2.66 0.41
CA ASN A 52 -8.63 -2.36 -1.00
C ASN A 52 -8.09 -0.94 -1.30
N PRO A 53 -6.97 -0.80 -2.02
CA PRO A 53 -6.40 0.51 -2.39
C PRO A 53 -7.26 1.31 -3.37
N LEU A 54 -8.28 0.72 -3.98
CA LEU A 54 -9.14 1.34 -4.99
C LEU A 54 -10.49 1.80 -4.43
N LYS A 55 -10.72 1.65 -3.13
CA LYS A 55 -11.99 1.99 -2.47
C LYS A 55 -11.93 3.36 -1.80
#